data_AF-A0A363P0P9-F1
#
_entry.id   AF-A0A363P0P9-F1
#
_cell.length_a   1.000
_cell.length_b   1.000
_cell.length_c   1.000
_cell.angle_alpha   90.00
_cell.angle_beta   90.00
_cell.angle_gamma   90.00
#
_symmetry.space_group_name_H-M   'P 1'
#
loop_
_entity.id
_entity.type
_entity.pdbx_description
1 polymer ?
#
loop_
_entity_poly.entity_id
_entity_poly.type
_entity_poly.pdbx_seq_one_letter_code
_entity_poly.pdbx_strand_id
1 'polypeptide(L)'
;MVFIHLKNMLVISFALLCIMEKSIAQHIGDNKRPTSQTTFRHDRENDYVSIGNRIFYRDKMVEDVDAGSFKDLGNAYARDNWNAYYRGIKIKDVSPHSFQSLGWGYAKDSWNAYYRGVKIKDVSAPSFKVLDEGYAKDSWNVYYRGNQIKDVSAPSFVLLGDGYSKDSWKVYYFGREIKDATAFTFEYLGKGYAKDSWNEYYRGKKLE
;
A
#
# COMPACT_ATOMS: atom_id res chain seq x y z
N MET A 1 -36.04 -19.89 -46.88
CA MET A 1 -35.54 -21.17 -46.30
C MET A 1 -34.31 -21.54 -47.12
N VAL A 2 -33.07 -21.64 -46.61
CA VAL A 2 -32.57 -21.87 -45.25
C VAL A 2 -31.23 -21.13 -45.12
N PHE A 3 -31.24 -20.00 -44.44
CA PHE A 3 -30.07 -19.45 -43.74
C PHE A 3 -30.36 -19.75 -42.27
N ILE A 4 -29.67 -20.70 -41.66
CA ILE A 4 -29.46 -20.95 -40.21
C ILE A 4 -28.89 -22.38 -40.14
N HIS A 5 -27.56 -22.53 -40.09
CA HIS A 5 -26.85 -23.57 -39.33
C HIS A 5 -25.34 -23.58 -39.64
N LEU A 6 -24.66 -22.46 -39.38
CA LEU A 6 -23.20 -22.46 -39.34
C LEU A 6 -22.65 -21.52 -38.25
N LYS A 7 -23.28 -21.55 -37.07
CA LYS A 7 -22.75 -20.89 -35.86
C LYS A 7 -22.55 -21.80 -34.64
N ASN A 8 -22.80 -23.11 -34.75
CA ASN A 8 -22.65 -24.04 -33.61
C ASN A 8 -21.47 -25.01 -33.71
N MET A 9 -20.54 -24.82 -34.65
CA MET A 9 -19.39 -25.72 -34.84
C MET A 9 -18.03 -25.08 -34.54
N LEU A 10 -17.99 -24.00 -33.75
CA LEU A 10 -16.73 -23.40 -33.27
C LEU A 10 -16.65 -23.24 -31.74
N VAL A 11 -17.73 -23.54 -31.00
CA VAL A 11 -17.74 -23.39 -29.53
C VAL A 11 -17.32 -24.67 -28.80
N ILE A 12 -17.19 -25.80 -29.49
CA ILE A 12 -16.82 -27.08 -28.86
C ILE A 12 -15.30 -27.30 -28.80
N SER A 13 -14.48 -26.46 -29.44
CA SER A 13 -13.02 -26.67 -29.49
C SER A 13 -12.21 -26.05 -28.34
N PHE A 14 -12.81 -25.25 -27.45
CA PHE A 14 -12.09 -24.65 -26.31
C PHE A 14 -12.32 -25.33 -24.96
N ALA A 15 -13.36 -26.17 -24.83
CA ALA A 15 -13.64 -26.88 -23.58
C ALA A 15 -12.80 -28.16 -23.41
N LEU A 16 -12.24 -28.73 -24.49
CA LEU A 16 -11.41 -29.94 -24.43
C LEU A 16 -9.92 -29.65 -24.13
N LEU A 17 -9.43 -28.43 -24.34
CA LEU A 17 -8.02 -28.09 -24.07
C LEU A 17 -7.74 -27.88 -22.57
N CYS A 18 -8.75 -27.51 -21.78
CA CYS A 18 -8.62 -27.27 -20.34
C CYS A 18 -8.60 -28.54 -19.47
N ILE A 19 -8.78 -29.73 -20.04
CA ILE A 19 -8.84 -31.00 -19.29
C ILE A 19 -7.53 -31.80 -19.41
N MET A 20 -6.65 -31.48 -20.36
CA MET A 20 -5.37 -32.19 -20.54
C MET A 20 -4.22 -31.67 -19.65
N GLU A 21 -4.27 -30.42 -19.17
CA GLU A 21 -3.22 -29.90 -18.28
C GLU A 21 -3.39 -30.30 -16.80
N LYS A 22 -4.57 -30.78 -16.40
CA LYS A 22 -4.82 -31.19 -15.02
C LYS A 22 -4.35 -32.62 -14.68
N SER A 23 -3.81 -33.38 -15.63
CA SER A 23 -3.46 -34.79 -15.41
C SER A 23 -1.96 -35.12 -15.43
N ILE A 24 -1.04 -34.14 -15.51
CA ILE A 24 0.41 -34.41 -15.56
C ILE A 24 1.17 -33.94 -14.29
N ALA A 25 0.52 -33.22 -13.37
CA ALA A 25 1.20 -32.67 -12.18
C ALA A 25 1.19 -33.59 -10.93
N GLN A 26 1.28 -34.92 -11.10
CA GLN A 26 1.33 -35.87 -9.97
C GLN A 26 2.37 -36.97 -10.12
N HIS A 27 3.59 -36.69 -10.61
CA HIS A 27 4.72 -37.60 -10.33
C HIS A 27 6.10 -37.02 -10.65
N ILE A 28 6.56 -35.99 -9.91
CA ILE A 28 8.00 -35.76 -9.73
C ILE A 28 8.22 -35.32 -8.28
N GLY A 29 8.69 -36.26 -7.46
CA GLY A 29 9.22 -35.97 -6.14
C GLY A 29 10.61 -35.38 -6.28
N ASP A 30 10.77 -34.11 -5.94
CA ASP A 30 12.08 -33.50 -5.76
C ASP A 30 12.21 -32.95 -4.33
N ASN A 31 13.13 -33.60 -3.65
CA ASN A 31 13.61 -33.34 -2.30
C ASN A 31 14.26 -31.94 -2.23
N LYS A 32 13.45 -30.91 -1.97
CA LYS A 32 13.94 -29.58 -1.60
C LYS A 32 13.85 -29.43 -0.09
N ARG A 33 15.04 -29.49 0.54
CA ARG A 33 15.28 -29.03 1.92
C ARG A 33 14.54 -27.70 2.14
N PRO A 34 13.88 -27.49 3.30
CA PRO A 34 13.34 -26.19 3.61
C PRO A 34 14.52 -25.22 3.71
N THR A 35 14.65 -24.37 2.70
CA THR A 35 15.61 -23.27 2.70
C THR A 35 15.10 -22.30 3.74
N SER A 36 15.73 -22.31 4.91
CA SER A 36 15.64 -21.25 5.89
C SER A 36 16.20 -19.97 5.26
N GLN A 37 15.35 -19.26 4.53
CA GLN A 37 15.62 -17.90 4.07
C GLN A 37 14.60 -16.97 4.70
N THR A 38 15.01 -16.55 5.89
CA THR A 38 14.86 -15.17 6.36
C THR A 38 13.44 -14.63 6.24
N THR A 39 12.57 -15.06 7.14
CA THR A 39 11.59 -14.12 7.68
C THR A 39 12.39 -12.88 8.08
N PHE A 40 12.19 -11.74 7.39
CA PHE A 40 12.42 -10.45 8.02
C PHE A 40 11.45 -10.44 9.20
N ARG A 41 11.88 -11.02 10.31
CA ARG A 41 11.28 -10.76 11.60
C ARG A 41 11.54 -9.28 11.76
N HIS A 42 10.53 -8.45 11.52
CA HIS A 42 10.40 -7.26 12.33
C HIS A 42 10.28 -7.79 13.75
N ASP A 43 11.43 -8.11 14.36
CA ASP A 43 11.55 -8.19 15.79
C ASP A 43 10.96 -6.87 16.25
N ARG A 44 9.78 -6.97 16.85
CA ARG A 44 9.06 -5.83 17.42
C ARG A 44 9.97 -5.31 18.52
N GLU A 45 10.90 -4.43 18.18
CA GLU A 45 11.26 -3.35 19.07
C GLU A 45 9.98 -2.56 19.27
N ASN A 46 9.18 -2.99 20.25
CA ASN A 46 8.11 -2.17 20.79
C ASN A 46 8.81 -0.94 21.34
N ASP A 47 8.77 0.17 20.59
CA ASP A 47 9.31 1.45 21.03
C ASP A 47 8.60 1.96 22.30
N TYR A 48 7.44 1.39 22.66
CA TYR A 48 6.72 1.69 23.89
C TYR A 48 7.06 0.71 25.02
N VAL A 49 7.36 1.26 26.20
CA VAL A 49 7.65 0.51 27.42
C VAL A 49 6.73 1.00 28.55
N SER A 50 6.19 0.05 29.31
CA SER A 50 5.43 0.34 30.53
C SER A 50 6.29 0.08 31.76
N ILE A 51 6.36 1.04 32.69
CA ILE A 51 7.05 0.93 33.97
C ILE A 51 6.10 1.39 35.07
N GLY A 52 5.43 0.43 35.72
CA GLY A 52 4.32 0.71 36.63
C GLY A 52 3.15 1.33 35.88
N ASN A 53 2.68 2.51 36.31
CA ASN A 53 1.59 3.24 35.65
C ASN A 53 2.09 4.31 34.66
N ARG A 54 3.35 4.25 34.25
CA ARG A 54 3.96 5.22 33.31
C ARG A 54 4.27 4.52 32.00
N ILE A 55 3.89 5.16 30.90
CA ILE A 55 4.24 4.72 29.55
C ILE A 55 5.35 5.60 29.01
N PHE A 56 6.33 4.98 28.36
CA PHE A 56 7.45 5.66 27.72
C PHE A 56 7.46 5.30 26.24
N TYR A 57 7.75 6.28 25.37
CA TYR A 57 8.20 6.04 24.01
C TYR A 57 9.70 6.31 23.97
N ARG A 58 10.50 5.25 23.83
CA ARG A 58 11.97 5.31 23.98
C ARG A 58 12.37 5.90 25.33
N ASP A 59 13.03 7.05 25.34
CA ASP A 59 13.53 7.76 26.52
C ASP A 59 12.53 8.77 27.10
N LYS A 60 11.37 8.97 26.47
CA LYS A 60 10.42 10.02 26.85
C LYS A 60 9.14 9.46 27.44
N MET A 61 8.70 10.03 28.56
CA MET A 61 7.40 9.71 29.14
C MET A 61 6.28 10.23 28.23
N VAL A 62 5.23 9.42 28.07
CA VAL A 62 4.01 9.78 27.37
C VAL A 62 3.08 10.46 28.36
N GLU A 63 2.75 11.72 28.10
CA GLU A 63 1.88 12.51 28.96
C GLU A 63 0.39 12.18 28.73
N ASP A 64 -0.43 12.40 29.77
CA ASP A 64 -1.89 12.23 29.76
C ASP A 64 -2.39 10.85 29.30
N VAL A 65 -1.58 9.81 29.50
CA VAL A 65 -1.90 8.44 29.08
C VAL A 65 -2.72 7.71 30.13
N ASP A 66 -3.80 7.06 29.70
CA ASP A 66 -4.46 6.05 30.51
C ASP A 66 -3.70 4.72 30.36
N ALA A 67 -2.70 4.52 31.23
CA ALA A 67 -1.85 3.34 31.21
C ALA A 67 -2.63 2.02 31.39
N GLY A 68 -3.79 2.05 32.06
CA GLY A 68 -4.62 0.86 32.30
C GLY A 68 -5.29 0.33 31.02
N SER A 69 -5.51 1.19 30.03
CA SER A 69 -6.09 0.82 28.74
C SER A 69 -5.13 0.98 27.55
N PHE A 70 -3.86 1.30 27.83
CA PHE A 70 -2.86 1.53 26.80
C PHE A 70 -2.60 0.29 25.95
N LYS A 71 -2.57 0.49 24.64
CA LYS A 71 -2.32 -0.53 23.64
C LYS A 71 -1.34 -0.02 22.59
N ASP A 72 -0.19 -0.66 22.51
CA ASP A 72 0.74 -0.52 21.39
C ASP A 72 0.11 -1.14 20.12
N LEU A 73 0.02 -0.34 19.05
CA LEU A 73 -0.53 -0.75 17.75
C LEU A 73 0.58 -1.02 16.73
N GLY A 74 1.85 -0.88 17.11
CA GLY A 74 3.01 -1.00 16.25
C GLY A 74 3.20 0.19 15.31
N ASN A 75 4.36 0.22 14.64
CA ASN A 75 4.76 1.31 13.75
C ASN A 75 4.78 2.69 14.44
N ALA A 76 5.18 2.70 15.73
CA ALA A 76 5.15 3.84 16.64
C ALA A 76 3.76 4.42 16.94
N TYR A 77 2.68 3.76 16.53
CA TYR A 77 1.32 4.13 16.92
C TYR A 77 0.88 3.37 18.17
N ALA A 78 0.15 4.06 19.03
CA ALA A 78 -0.52 3.47 20.18
C ALA A 78 -1.85 4.17 20.43
N ARG A 79 -2.66 3.62 21.32
CA ARG A 79 -3.88 4.24 21.81
C ARG A 79 -4.17 3.85 23.24
N ASP A 80 -5.01 4.64 23.90
CA ASP A 80 -5.74 4.24 25.10
C ASP A 80 -7.24 4.41 24.82
N ASN A 81 -8.09 4.34 25.85
CA ASN A 81 -9.54 4.51 25.67
C ASN A 81 -9.96 5.92 25.21
N TRP A 82 -9.11 6.93 25.40
CA TRP A 82 -9.43 8.35 25.23
C TRP A 82 -8.61 9.03 24.14
N ASN A 83 -7.44 8.49 23.81
CA ASN A 83 -6.44 9.13 22.97
C ASN A 83 -5.77 8.12 22.02
N ALA A 84 -5.16 8.66 20.96
CA ALA A 84 -4.20 7.94 20.14
C ALA A 84 -2.88 8.70 20.11
N TYR A 85 -1.79 7.98 19.88
CA TYR A 85 -0.43 8.51 19.96
C TYR A 85 0.39 8.09 18.75
N TYR A 86 1.28 8.98 18.31
CA TYR A 86 2.39 8.66 17.40
C TYR A 86 3.69 9.08 18.06
N ARG A 87 4.61 8.14 18.28
CA ARG A 87 5.90 8.38 18.97
C ARG A 87 5.75 9.05 20.34
N GLY A 88 4.75 8.63 21.11
CA GLY A 88 4.42 9.21 22.42
C GLY A 88 3.73 10.57 22.36
N ILE A 89 3.43 11.11 21.19
CA ILE A 89 2.74 12.40 21.04
C ILE A 89 1.28 12.16 20.72
N LYS A 90 0.39 12.79 21.49
CA LYS A 90 -1.07 12.72 21.33
C LYS A 90 -1.50 13.26 19.96
N ILE A 91 -2.33 12.49 19.26
CA ILE A 91 -2.92 12.83 17.96
C ILE A 91 -4.25 13.55 18.20
N LYS A 92 -4.49 14.65 17.50
CA LYS A 92 -5.74 15.44 17.60
C LYS A 92 -6.86 14.86 16.74
N ASP A 93 -8.10 15.16 17.12
CA ASP A 93 -9.33 14.86 16.38
C ASP A 93 -9.52 13.37 16.04
N VAL A 94 -9.09 12.49 16.93
CA VAL A 94 -9.10 11.04 16.74
C VAL A 94 -10.33 10.38 17.37
N SER A 95 -10.78 9.27 16.77
CA SER A 95 -11.69 8.31 17.42
C SER A 95 -10.90 7.10 17.94
N PRO A 96 -10.47 7.06 19.22
CA PRO A 96 -9.52 6.07 19.72
C PRO A 96 -10.02 4.63 19.57
N HIS A 97 -11.32 4.41 19.79
CA HIS A 97 -11.94 3.09 19.75
C HIS A 97 -11.84 2.39 18.40
N SER A 98 -11.80 3.13 17.29
CA SER A 98 -11.61 2.60 15.93
C SER A 98 -10.24 2.88 15.33
N PHE A 99 -9.36 3.53 16.09
CA PHE A 99 -8.01 3.87 15.65
C PHE A 99 -7.15 2.62 15.47
N GLN A 100 -6.51 2.51 14.32
CA GLN A 100 -5.65 1.39 13.93
C GLN A 100 -4.43 1.88 13.14
N SER A 101 -3.30 1.23 13.39
CA SER A 101 -2.06 1.37 12.61
C SER A 101 -2.21 0.58 11.31
N LEU A 102 -1.88 1.20 10.17
CA LEU A 102 -1.93 0.57 8.84
C LEU A 102 -0.52 0.24 8.30
N GLY A 103 0.53 0.52 9.08
CA GLY A 103 1.91 0.41 8.62
C GLY A 103 2.39 1.60 7.80
N TRP A 104 3.68 1.61 7.47
CA TRP A 104 4.30 2.65 6.61
C TRP A 104 4.11 4.10 7.08
N GLY A 105 3.85 4.30 8.38
CA GLY A 105 3.55 5.60 8.97
C GLY A 105 2.08 6.02 8.85
N TYR A 106 1.22 5.23 8.22
CA TYR A 106 -0.21 5.50 8.15
C TYR A 106 -1.00 4.87 9.30
N ALA A 107 -2.06 5.55 9.69
CA ALA A 107 -3.08 5.06 10.61
C ALA A 107 -4.45 5.60 10.17
N LYS A 108 -5.54 4.99 10.63
CA LYS A 108 -6.89 5.52 10.42
C LYS A 108 -7.78 5.25 11.62
N ASP A 109 -8.82 6.06 11.74
CA ASP A 109 -10.00 5.74 12.53
C ASP A 109 -11.22 5.54 11.60
N SER A 110 -12.44 5.61 12.14
CA SER A 110 -13.66 5.45 11.34
C SER A 110 -13.89 6.60 10.34
N TRP A 111 -13.35 7.78 10.61
CA TRP A 111 -13.69 9.04 9.93
C TRP A 111 -12.49 9.70 9.27
N ASN A 112 -11.29 9.46 9.78
CA ASN A 112 -10.07 10.14 9.40
C ASN A 112 -8.94 9.15 9.09
N ALA A 113 -7.95 9.63 8.33
CA ALA A 113 -6.67 8.97 8.15
C ALA A 113 -5.54 9.92 8.57
N TYR A 114 -4.41 9.33 8.94
CA TYR A 114 -3.27 10.05 9.50
C TYR A 114 -1.97 9.53 8.87
N TYR A 115 -1.01 10.44 8.69
CA TYR A 115 0.37 10.11 8.37
C TYR A 115 1.29 10.66 9.46
N ARG A 116 2.02 9.78 10.13
CA ARG A 116 2.93 10.10 11.23
C ARG A 116 2.30 11.02 12.29
N GLY A 117 1.08 10.68 12.70
CA GLY A 117 0.31 11.43 13.69
C GLY A 117 -0.33 12.74 13.18
N VAL A 118 -0.17 13.08 11.90
CA VAL A 118 -0.80 14.26 11.28
C VAL A 118 -2.02 13.84 10.49
N LYS A 119 -3.17 14.48 10.75
CA LYS A 119 -4.42 14.23 10.03
C LYS A 119 -4.30 14.60 8.55
N ILE A 120 -4.69 13.67 7.68
CA ILE A 120 -4.76 13.86 6.23
C ILE A 120 -6.09 14.54 5.90
N LYS A 121 -6.05 15.57 5.05
CA LYS A 121 -7.25 16.30 4.62
C LYS A 121 -7.99 15.55 3.52
N ASP A 122 -9.30 15.78 3.45
CA ASP A 122 -10.19 15.35 2.36
C ASP A 122 -10.17 13.83 2.07
N VAL A 123 -10.02 13.03 3.14
CA VAL A 123 -9.91 11.57 3.04
C VAL A 123 -11.24 10.86 3.26
N SER A 124 -11.51 9.86 2.42
CA SER A 124 -12.57 8.88 2.68
C SER A 124 -12.01 7.70 3.49
N ALA A 125 -12.02 7.82 4.83
CA ALA A 125 -11.49 6.80 5.73
C ALA A 125 -12.11 5.38 5.57
N PRO A 126 -13.40 5.21 5.19
CA PRO A 126 -13.95 3.88 4.94
C PRO A 126 -13.27 3.11 3.80
N SER A 127 -12.81 3.81 2.76
CA SER A 127 -12.14 3.21 1.60
C SER A 127 -10.62 3.42 1.58
N PHE A 128 -10.08 4.12 2.57
CA PHE A 128 -8.66 4.40 2.68
C PHE A 128 -7.86 3.12 2.92
N LYS A 129 -6.84 2.90 2.07
CA LYS A 129 -5.89 1.80 2.17
C LYS A 129 -4.48 2.26 1.85
N VAL A 130 -3.52 1.67 2.55
CA VAL A 130 -2.10 1.80 2.22
C VAL A 130 -1.82 0.88 1.03
N LEU A 131 -1.04 1.38 0.07
CA LEU A 131 -0.53 0.58 -1.04
C LEU A 131 0.84 0.04 -0.61
N ASP A 132 1.91 0.67 -1.08
CA ASP A 132 3.29 0.43 -0.66
C ASP A 132 4.12 1.68 -0.97
N GLU A 133 5.41 1.69 -0.66
CA GLU A 133 6.40 2.73 -1.03
C GLU A 133 6.00 4.15 -0.56
N GLY A 134 5.18 4.23 0.48
CA GLY A 134 4.64 5.48 1.03
C GLY A 134 3.37 5.99 0.35
N TYR A 135 2.84 5.27 -0.64
CA TYR A 135 1.55 5.57 -1.27
C TYR A 135 0.38 5.00 -0.47
N ALA A 136 -0.72 5.74 -0.47
CA ALA A 136 -2.01 5.31 0.01
C ALA A 136 -3.09 5.89 -0.91
N LYS A 137 -4.29 5.30 -0.90
CA LYS A 137 -5.42 5.85 -1.63
C LYS A 137 -6.73 5.59 -0.92
N ASP A 138 -7.72 6.42 -1.20
CA ASP A 138 -9.12 6.11 -0.98
C ASP A 138 -9.81 5.89 -2.34
N SER A 139 -11.15 5.92 -2.38
CA SER A 139 -11.91 5.72 -3.63
C SER A 139 -11.69 6.84 -4.67
N TRP A 140 -11.27 8.03 -4.23
CA TRP A 140 -11.27 9.25 -5.03
C TRP A 140 -9.88 9.88 -5.14
N ASN A 141 -9.06 9.72 -4.11
CA ASN A 141 -7.79 10.42 -3.95
C ASN A 141 -6.63 9.45 -3.78
N VAL A 142 -5.45 9.88 -4.23
CA VAL A 142 -4.17 9.21 -3.98
C VAL A 142 -3.29 10.13 -3.15
N TYR A 143 -2.52 9.55 -2.24
CA TYR A 143 -1.65 10.26 -1.32
C TYR A 143 -0.24 9.67 -1.36
N TYR A 144 0.76 10.54 -1.26
CA TYR A 144 2.15 10.17 -1.01
C TYR A 144 2.62 10.79 0.30
N ARG A 145 2.98 9.93 1.26
CA ARG A 145 3.41 10.31 2.62
C ARG A 145 2.47 11.35 3.27
N GLY A 146 1.16 11.09 3.17
CA GLY A 146 0.10 11.95 3.71
C GLY A 146 -0.26 13.17 2.88
N ASN A 147 0.45 13.46 1.78
CA ASN A 147 0.13 14.57 0.89
C ASN A 147 -0.72 14.07 -0.27
N GLN A 148 -1.86 14.72 -0.52
CA GLN A 148 -2.72 14.40 -1.66
C GLN A 148 -2.01 14.75 -2.97
N ILE A 149 -2.00 13.81 -3.91
CA ILE A 149 -1.57 14.04 -5.30
C ILE A 149 -2.77 14.61 -6.04
N LYS A 150 -2.61 15.77 -6.70
CA LYS A 150 -3.68 16.45 -7.43
C LYS A 150 -3.86 15.86 -8.83
N ASP A 151 -5.09 15.94 -9.33
CA ASP A 151 -5.46 15.55 -10.70
C ASP A 151 -5.06 14.12 -11.08
N VAL A 152 -5.20 13.20 -10.13
CA VAL A 152 -4.88 11.78 -10.25
C VAL A 152 -6.16 10.95 -10.30
N SER A 153 -6.21 9.94 -11.17
CA SER A 153 -7.32 8.98 -11.20
C SER A 153 -7.06 7.84 -10.21
N ALA A 154 -7.58 7.95 -8.98
CA ALA A 154 -7.47 6.91 -7.96
C ALA A 154 -7.95 5.51 -8.40
N PRO A 155 -9.03 5.37 -9.22
CA PRO A 155 -9.44 4.05 -9.73
C PRO A 155 -8.40 3.35 -10.60
N SER A 156 -7.65 4.09 -11.42
CA SER A 156 -6.64 3.54 -12.34
C SER A 156 -5.22 3.58 -11.79
N PHE A 157 -5.02 4.15 -10.60
CA PHE A 157 -3.70 4.29 -9.99
C PHE A 157 -3.07 2.95 -9.60
N VAL A 158 -1.85 2.72 -10.11
CA VAL A 158 -1.03 1.53 -9.88
C VAL A 158 0.41 1.90 -9.54
N LEU A 159 1.06 1.09 -8.70
CA LEU A 159 2.49 1.17 -8.44
C LEU A 159 3.24 0.36 -9.51
N LEU A 160 4.35 0.91 -10.00
CA LEU A 160 5.24 0.24 -10.94
C LEU A 160 6.52 -0.27 -10.25
N GLY A 161 6.94 0.39 -9.17
CA GLY A 161 8.07 0.01 -8.32
C GLY A 161 9.15 1.08 -8.22
N ASP A 162 9.94 1.04 -7.14
CA ASP A 162 11.05 1.96 -6.85
C ASP A 162 10.63 3.44 -6.90
N GLY A 163 9.41 3.73 -6.44
CA GLY A 163 8.80 5.05 -6.40
C GLY A 163 8.00 5.44 -7.64
N TYR A 164 8.13 4.70 -8.75
CA TYR A 164 7.31 4.90 -9.94
C TYR A 164 5.88 4.41 -9.72
N SER A 165 4.94 5.21 -10.19
CA SER A 165 3.52 4.89 -10.20
C SER A 165 2.86 5.60 -11.38
N LYS A 166 1.67 5.16 -11.77
CA LYS A 166 0.90 5.82 -12.81
C LYS A 166 -0.59 5.67 -12.56
N ASP A 167 -1.35 6.60 -13.11
CA ASP A 167 -2.75 6.36 -13.45
C ASP A 167 -2.86 6.16 -14.98
N SER A 168 -4.09 6.14 -15.53
CA SER A 168 -4.28 5.98 -16.98
C SER A 168 -3.69 7.11 -17.83
N TRP A 169 -3.38 8.26 -17.25
CA TRP A 169 -3.05 9.50 -17.97
C TRP A 169 -1.67 10.05 -17.65
N LYS A 170 -1.21 9.87 -16.41
CA LYS A 170 -0.03 10.51 -15.85
C LYS A 170 0.87 9.49 -15.16
N VAL A 171 2.16 9.81 -15.15
CA VAL A 171 3.20 9.04 -14.45
C VAL A 171 3.75 9.88 -13.32
N TYR A 172 4.07 9.23 -12.21
CA TYR A 172 4.55 9.89 -11.01
C TYR A 172 5.79 9.17 -10.47
N TYR A 173 6.70 9.95 -9.88
CA TYR A 173 7.85 9.49 -9.12
C TYR A 173 7.81 10.07 -7.70
N PHE A 174 7.61 9.22 -6.69
CA PHE A 174 7.39 9.62 -5.29
C PHE A 174 6.35 10.74 -5.13
N GLY A 175 5.19 10.55 -5.75
CA GLY A 175 4.05 11.47 -5.72
C GLY A 175 4.18 12.73 -6.59
N ARG A 176 5.30 12.90 -7.31
CA ARG A 176 5.49 14.03 -8.23
C ARG A 176 5.26 13.58 -9.66
N GLU A 177 4.44 14.31 -10.40
CA GLU A 177 4.21 14.07 -11.83
C GLU A 177 5.53 14.17 -12.62
N ILE A 178 5.79 13.17 -13.48
CA ILE A 178 6.84 13.21 -14.49
C ILE A 178 6.21 13.84 -15.72
N LYS A 179 6.55 15.10 -15.99
CA LYS A 179 6.02 15.83 -17.15
C LYS A 179 6.45 15.16 -18.46
N ASP A 180 5.57 15.22 -19.46
CA ASP A 180 5.76 14.71 -20.81
C ASP A 180 5.92 13.17 -20.92
N ALA A 181 5.77 12.43 -19.81
CA ALA A 181 5.80 10.98 -19.81
C ALA A 181 4.51 10.38 -20.38
N THR A 182 4.65 9.39 -21.25
CA THR A 182 3.49 8.72 -21.85
C THR A 182 3.03 7.54 -20.98
N ALA A 183 2.04 7.78 -20.10
CA ALA A 183 1.54 6.78 -19.14
C ALA A 183 1.11 5.44 -19.77
N PHE A 184 0.53 5.48 -20.97
CA PHE A 184 0.07 4.29 -21.70
C PHE A 184 1.22 3.30 -21.98
N THR A 185 2.40 3.81 -22.36
CA THR A 185 3.57 3.00 -22.72
C THR A 185 4.66 3.01 -21.64
N PHE A 186 4.41 3.65 -20.50
CA PHE A 186 5.40 3.78 -19.44
C PHE A 186 5.65 2.43 -18.76
N GLU A 187 6.91 2.05 -18.70
CA GLU A 187 7.42 0.77 -18.19
C GLU A 187 8.58 1.02 -17.22
N TYR A 188 8.51 0.42 -16.04
CA TYR A 188 9.62 0.38 -15.08
C TYR A 188 10.57 -0.78 -15.43
N LEU A 189 11.86 -0.49 -15.57
CA LEU A 189 12.88 -1.44 -16.04
C LEU A 189 13.76 -2.00 -14.91
N GLY A 190 13.57 -1.56 -13.67
CA GLY A 190 14.42 -1.95 -12.55
C GLY A 190 15.50 -0.91 -12.21
N LYS A 191 15.98 -0.93 -10.96
CA LYS A 191 17.14 -0.14 -10.49
C LYS A 191 17.01 1.37 -10.76
N GLY A 192 15.78 1.90 -10.70
CA GLY A 192 15.48 3.30 -10.95
C GLY A 192 15.31 3.69 -12.43
N TYR A 193 15.57 2.78 -13.37
CA TYR A 193 15.35 3.01 -14.80
C TYR A 193 13.90 2.77 -15.19
N ALA A 194 13.39 3.58 -16.09
CA ALA A 194 12.09 3.43 -16.72
C ALA A 194 12.14 3.99 -18.14
N LYS A 195 11.15 3.68 -18.96
CA LYS A 195 11.01 4.25 -20.31
C LYS A 195 9.55 4.45 -20.66
N ASP A 196 9.31 5.28 -21.66
CA ASP A 196 8.11 5.25 -22.48
C ASP A 196 8.49 5.07 -23.97
N SER A 197 7.57 5.29 -24.90
CA SER A 197 7.85 5.13 -26.34
C SER A 197 8.90 6.09 -26.89
N TRP A 198 9.17 7.20 -26.20
CA TRP A 198 9.94 8.32 -26.73
C TRP A 198 11.16 8.66 -25.87
N ASN A 199 11.12 8.31 -24.59
CA ASN A 199 12.07 8.79 -23.60
C ASN A 199 12.47 7.68 -22.63
N GLU A 200 13.69 7.79 -22.13
CA GLU A 200 14.18 7.01 -21.00
C GLU A 200 14.25 7.90 -19.76
N TYR A 201 14.13 7.28 -18.59
CA TYR A 201 14.08 7.96 -17.31
C TYR A 201 14.96 7.26 -16.28
N TYR A 202 15.61 8.05 -15.43
CA TYR A 202 16.28 7.57 -14.23
C TYR A 202 15.76 8.33 -13.01
N ARG A 203 15.14 7.61 -12.07
CA ARG A 203 14.56 8.14 -10.83
C ARG A 203 13.66 9.36 -11.07
N GLY A 204 12.74 9.23 -12.03
CA GLY A 204 11.77 10.25 -12.39
C GLY A 204 12.30 11.41 -13.23
N LYS A 205 13.58 11.40 -13.61
CA LYS A 205 14.18 12.38 -14.50
C LYS A 205 14.35 11.79 -15.89
N LYS A 206 13.92 12.52 -16.91
CA LYS A 206 14.19 12.18 -18.31
C LYS A 206 15.70 12.20 -18.57
N LEU A 207 16.19 11.21 -19.30
CA LEU A 207 17.57 11.12 -19.79
C LEU A 207 17.67 11.83 -21.15
N GLU A 208 18.84 12.44 -21.40
CA GLU A 208 19.19 13.11 -22.66
C GLU A 208 20.00 12.18 -23.57
#